data_AF-A0A9D5I1T6-F1
#
_entry.id   AF-A0A9D5I1T6-F1
#
_cell.length_a   1.000
_cell.length_b   1.000
_cell.length_c   1.000
_cell.angle_alpha   90.00
_cell.angle_beta   90.00
_cell.angle_gamma   90.00
#
_symmetry.space_group_name_H-M   'P 1'
#
loop_
_entity.id
_entity.type
_entity.pdbx_description
1 polymer ?
#
loop_
_entity_poly.entity_id
_entity_poly.type
_entity_poly.pdbx_seq_one_letter_code
_entity_poly.pdbx_strand_id
1 'polypeptide(L)' 'MIRKRDELILLRNNKNWSQRDVIELLNIRYSVSISESYYGMIEQGSRFPSLNVAIAIAKLFKVSPESIFKKRTEMKI' A
#
# COMPACT_ATOMS: atom_id res chain seq x y z
N MET A 1 -3.28 -1.82 -19.20
CA MET A 1 -4.16 -2.23 -18.09
C MET A 1 -3.45 -1.99 -16.76
N ILE A 2 -4.03 -1.22 -15.86
CA ILE A 2 -3.52 -1.02 -14.49
C ILE A 2 -3.77 -2.32 -13.71
N ARG A 3 -2.77 -2.83 -13.00
CA ARG A 3 -2.90 -4.02 -12.15
C ARG A 3 -3.05 -3.58 -10.71
N LYS A 4 -4.07 -4.10 -10.02
CA LYS A 4 -4.26 -3.87 -8.59
C LYS A 4 -3.08 -4.45 -7.79
N ARG A 5 -2.84 -3.91 -6.61
CA ARG A 5 -1.90 -4.46 -5.64
C ARG A 5 -2.62 -5.50 -4.79
N ASP A 6 -2.89 -6.66 -5.40
CA ASP A 6 -3.65 -7.74 -4.77
C ASP A 6 -3.05 -8.14 -3.41
N GLU A 7 -1.71 -8.15 -3.31
CA GLU A 7 -0.99 -8.41 -2.06
C GLU A 7 -1.37 -7.42 -0.95
N LEU A 8 -1.43 -6.11 -1.25
CA LEU A 8 -1.80 -5.09 -0.27
C LEU A 8 -3.25 -5.26 0.20
N ILE A 9 -4.15 -5.57 -0.74
CA ILE A 9 -5.57 -5.81 -0.46
C ILE A 9 -5.73 -7.05 0.41
N LEU A 10 -5.01 -8.14 0.11
CA LEU A 10 -5.01 -9.37 0.88
C LEU A 10 -4.49 -9.15 2.30
N LEU A 11 -3.36 -8.45 2.45
CA LEU A 11 -2.79 -8.11 3.75
C LEU A 11 -3.77 -7.32 4.63
N ARG A 12 -4.48 -6.35 4.04
CA ARG A 12 -5.51 -5.58 4.74
C ARG A 12 -6.72 -6.45 5.12
N ASN A 13 -7.25 -7.23 4.17
CA ASN A 13 -8.41 -8.09 4.41
C ASN A 13 -8.12 -9.19 5.45
N ASN A 14 -6.91 -9.76 5.48
CA ASN A 14 -6.49 -10.74 6.49
C ASN A 14 -6.43 -10.15 7.91
N LYS A 15 -6.42 -8.82 8.03
CA LYS A 15 -6.52 -8.11 9.31
C LYS A 15 -7.95 -7.67 9.64
N ASN A 16 -8.92 -7.92 8.75
CA ASN A 16 -10.28 -7.36 8.81
C ASN A 16 -10.28 -5.83 8.91
N TRP A 17 -9.34 -5.16 8.25
CA TRP A 17 -9.23 -3.71 8.25
C TRP A 17 -9.94 -3.11 7.03
N SER A 18 -10.66 -2.01 7.25
CA SER A 18 -11.07 -1.08 6.22
C SER A 18 -9.89 -0.24 5.72
N GLN A 19 -10.05 0.46 4.61
CA GLN A 19 -9.03 1.41 4.15
C GLN A 19 -8.84 2.55 5.16
N ARG A 20 -9.93 2.98 5.81
CA ARG A 20 -9.90 3.93 6.91
C ARG A 20 -9.04 3.45 8.09
N ASP A 21 -9.18 2.20 8.51
CA ASP A 21 -8.36 1.64 9.60
C ASP A 21 -6.88 1.71 9.26
N VAL A 22 -6.51 1.44 8.01
CA VAL A 22 -5.11 1.52 7.57
C VAL A 22 -4.57 2.95 7.68
N ILE A 23 -5.29 3.95 7.18
CA ILE A 23 -4.80 5.34 7.25
C ILE A 23 -4.71 5.85 8.69
N GLU A 24 -5.62 5.44 9.57
CA GLU A 24 -5.58 5.80 10.99
C GLU A 24 -4.35 5.17 11.66
N LEU A 25 -4.08 3.89 11.38
CA LEU A 25 -2.89 3.20 11.90
C LEU A 25 -1.58 3.78 11.35
N LEU A 26 -1.55 4.17 10.07
CA LEU A 26 -0.40 4.84 9.47
C LEU A 26 -0.10 6.18 10.16
N ASN A 27 -1.15 6.95 10.46
CA ASN A 27 -1.02 8.21 11.17
C ASN A 27 -0.51 7.99 12.60
N ILE A 28 -1.16 7.12 13.37
CA ILE A 28 -0.86 6.88 14.78
C ILE A 28 0.54 6.28 14.98
N ARG A 29 0.97 5.33 14.13
CA ARG A 29 2.19 4.55 14.37
C ARG A 29 3.42 5.07 13.64
N TYR A 30 3.23 5.80 12.55
CA TYR A 30 4.33 6.20 11.66
C TYR A 30 4.27 7.69 11.27
N SER A 31 3.35 8.46 11.83
CA SER A 31 3.15 9.89 11.51
C SER A 31 2.94 10.13 10.01
N VAL A 32 2.32 9.17 9.32
CA VAL A 32 1.97 9.26 7.91
C VAL A 32 0.49 9.58 7.78
N SER A 33 0.18 10.83 7.43
CA SER A 33 -1.19 11.28 7.16
C SER A 33 -1.47 11.27 5.66
N ILE A 34 -2.41 10.43 5.24
CA ILE A 34 -2.90 10.32 3.86
C ILE A 34 -4.42 10.16 3.86
N SER A 35 -5.08 10.50 2.76
CA SER A 35 -6.52 10.29 2.62
C SER A 35 -6.87 8.84 2.29
N GLU A 36 -8.08 8.43 2.65
CA GLU A 36 -8.62 7.10 2.34
C GLU A 36 -8.67 6.88 0.81
N SER A 37 -9.10 7.89 0.06
CA SER A 37 -9.09 7.87 -1.42
C SER A 37 -7.68 7.66 -1.99
N TYR A 38 -6.66 8.30 -1.41
CA TYR A 38 -5.27 8.09 -1.84
C TYR A 38 -4.80 6.66 -1.57
N TYR A 39 -5.10 6.11 -0.39
CA TYR A 39 -4.82 4.72 -0.08
C TYR A 39 -5.56 3.75 -1.02
N GLY A 40 -6.83 4.00 -1.32
CA GLY A 40 -7.59 3.24 -2.31
C GLY A 40 -6.95 3.26 -3.70
N MET A 41 -6.46 4.42 -4.16
CA MET A 41 -5.71 4.51 -5.43
C MET A 41 -4.39 3.72 -5.41
N ILE A 42 -3.73 3.61 -4.25
CA ILE A 42 -2.56 2.75 -4.08
C ILE A 42 -2.99 1.28 -4.23
N GLU A 43 -4.05 0.83 -3.57
CA GLU A 43 -4.55 -0.54 -3.72
C GLU A 43 -4.95 -0.86 -5.17
N GLN A 44 -5.58 0.08 -5.88
CA GLN A 44 -5.97 -0.10 -7.27
C GLN A 44 -4.80 -0.04 -8.27
N GLY A 45 -3.59 0.33 -7.82
CA GLY A 45 -2.42 0.44 -8.72
C GLY A 45 -2.36 1.74 -9.51
N SER A 46 -3.34 2.64 -9.38
CA SER A 46 -3.42 3.91 -10.14
C SER A 46 -2.51 5.01 -9.57
N ARG A 47 -2.00 4.81 -8.35
CA ARG A 47 -0.98 5.68 -7.74
C ARG A 47 0.18 4.85 -7.19
N PHE A 48 1.39 5.37 -7.37
CA PHE A 48 2.57 4.87 -6.67
C PHE A 48 2.84 5.83 -5.50
N PRO A 49 2.92 5.33 -4.25
CA PRO A 49 3.12 6.20 -3.10
C PRO A 49 4.52 6.80 -3.05
N SER A 50 4.69 7.86 -2.26
CA SER A 50 6.04 8.33 -1.88
C SER A 50 6.79 7.24 -1.10
N LEU A 51 8.12 7.34 -1.05
CA LEU A 51 8.95 6.36 -0.34
C LEU A 51 8.55 6.22 1.14
N ASN A 52 8.30 7.34 1.83
CA ASN A 52 7.87 7.33 3.24
C ASN A 52 6.55 6.57 3.43
N VAL A 53 5.56 6.80 2.56
CA VAL A 53 4.27 6.10 2.62
C VAL A 53 4.45 4.61 2.32
N ALA A 54 5.25 4.27 1.30
CA ALA A 54 5.54 2.88 0.94
C ALA A 54 6.19 2.10 2.10
N ILE A 55 7.20 2.70 2.76
CA ILE A 55 7.89 2.12 3.91
C ILE A 55 6.93 1.96 5.10
N ALA A 56 6.10 2.97 5.39
CA ALA A 56 5.16 2.91 6.51
C ALA A 56 4.11 1.80 6.31
N ILE A 57 3.56 1.66 5.10
CA ILE A 57 2.66 0.56 4.74
C ILE A 57 3.34 -0.79 4.92
N ALA A 58 4.56 -0.96 4.39
CA ALA A 58 5.30 -2.20 4.52
C ALA A 58 5.58 -2.56 5.99
N LYS A 59 5.97 -1.58 6.81
CA LYS A 59 6.17 -1.76 8.26
C LYS A 59 4.87 -2.13 8.97
N LEU A 60 3.75 -1.49 8.64
CA LEU A 60 2.45 -1.77 9.23
C LEU A 60 2.05 -3.24 9.04
N PHE A 61 2.29 -3.77 7.83
CA PHE A 61 1.98 -5.15 7.48
C PHE A 61 3.12 -6.14 7.76
N LYS A 62 4.28 -5.68 8.26
CA LYS A 62 5.47 -6.48 8.55
C LYS A 62 5.99 -7.28 7.34
N VAL A 63 6.00 -6.64 6.18
CA VAL A 63 6.52 -7.19 4.92
C VAL A 63 7.58 -6.26 4.33
N SER A 64 8.30 -6.71 3.29
CA SER A 64 9.22 -5.84 2.58
C SER A 64 8.47 -4.91 1.61
N PRO A 65 8.90 -3.66 1.39
CA PRO A 65 8.26 -2.76 0.43
C PRO A 65 8.19 -3.36 -0.99
N GLU A 66 9.18 -4.15 -1.39
CA GLU A 66 9.26 -4.79 -2.72
C GLU A 66 8.13 -5.79 -2.96
N SER A 67 7.63 -6.44 -1.91
CA SER A 67 6.50 -7.38 -2.01
C SER A 67 5.21 -6.67 -2.48
N ILE A 68 5.04 -5.40 -2.12
CA ILE A 68 3.86 -4.59 -2.44
C ILE A 68 4.11 -3.66 -3.65
N PHE A 69 5.33 -3.13 -3.76
CA PHE A 69 5.68 -2.02 -4.65
C PHE A 69 6.74 -2.38 -5.69
N LYS A 70 6.81 -3.64 -6.12
CA LYS A 70 7.75 -4.07 -7.17
C LYS A 70 7.61 -3.17 -8.41
N LYS A 71 8.72 -2.53 -8.80
CA LYS A 71 8.79 -1.79 -10.08
C LYS A 71 8.49 -2.77 -11.21
N ARG A 72 7.69 -2.34 -12.19
CA ARG A 72 7.57 -3.04 -13.46
C ARG A 72 8.98 -3.13 -14.06
N THR A 73 9.53 -4.33 -14.09
CA THR A 73 10.58 -4.64 -15.05
C THR A 73 9.84 -4.93 -16.35
N GLU A 74 10.09 -4.12 -17.37
CA GLU A 74 9.69 -4.48 -18.72
C GLU A 74 10.42 -5.78 -19.06
N MET A 75 9.68 -6.87 -19.22
CA MET A 75 10.21 -8.01 -19.97
C MET A 75 10.39 -7.50 -21.39
N LYS A 76 11.64 -7.20 -21.76
CA LYS A 76 12.03 -7.16 -23.16
C LYS A 76 11.87 -8.59 -23.68
N ILE A 77 10.78 -8.82 -24.41
CA ILE A 77 10.63 -9.97 -25.31
C ILE A 77 11.43 -9.64 -26.56
#